data_AF-A0A535IWP7-F1
#
_entry.id   AF-A0A535IWP7-F1
#
_cell.length_a   1.000
_cell.length_b   1.000
_cell.length_c   1.000
_cell.angle_alpha   90.00
_cell.angle_beta   90.00
_cell.angle_gamma   90.00
#
_symmetry.space_group_name_H-M   'P 1'
#
loop_
_entity.id
_entity.type
_entity.pdbx_description
1 polymer ?
#
loop_
_entity_poly.entity_id
_entity_poly.type
_entity_poly.pdbx_seq_one_letter_code
_entity_poly.pdbx_strand_id
1 'polypeptide(L)'
;MYSKIKSMGHPIHPMLVAFPLGLLITSIIFDIIHWITGNGYWSEIAFWMIAAGTISGIMAAIVGTIDWLGIPSGTRAKRVGILHATGNYIILTLFVVSGLLRLYVPGNPPIAAYVLSFLGAAMLGATGWLGGELTLRMGIGVDEGANLNAPSTLSRLPANLEVSHGSSAGKEPVVG
;
A
#
# COMPACT_ATOMS: atom_id res chain seq x y z
N MET A 1 -2.22 8.70 16.55
CA MET A 1 -1.67 7.88 15.45
C MET A 1 -2.69 6.85 14.98
N TYR A 2 -3.06 6.81 13.69
CA TYR A 2 -4.22 6.05 13.21
C TYR A 2 -3.84 4.82 12.34
N SER A 3 -2.95 3.96 12.86
CA SER A 3 -2.81 2.58 12.40
C SER A 3 -2.85 1.71 13.64
N LYS A 4 -3.81 0.79 13.70
CA LYS A 4 -4.05 -0.07 14.87
C LYS A 4 -3.11 -1.26 14.90
N ILE A 5 -2.60 -1.69 13.74
CA ILE A 5 -1.71 -2.84 13.64
C ILE A 5 -0.31 -2.35 13.28
N LYS A 6 0.61 -2.50 14.23
CA LYS A 6 2.02 -2.18 14.06
C LYS A 6 2.90 -3.43 14.17
N SER A 7 4.01 -3.43 13.45
CA SER A 7 5.15 -4.33 13.66
C SER A 7 6.41 -3.49 13.87
N MET A 8 7.16 -3.76 14.94
CA MET A 8 8.38 -3.00 15.31
C MET A 8 8.19 -1.46 15.27
N GLY A 9 7.01 -0.98 15.68
CA GLY A 9 6.68 0.44 15.71
C GLY A 9 6.12 1.03 14.41
N HIS A 10 6.19 0.29 13.29
CA HIS A 10 5.71 0.75 11.99
C HIS A 10 4.33 0.19 11.62
N PRO A 11 3.51 0.94 10.87
CA PRO A 11 2.22 0.46 10.39
C PRO A 11 2.40 -0.70 9.40
N ILE A 12 1.67 -1.81 9.62
CA ILE A 12 1.79 -3.02 8.77
C ILE A 12 1.15 -2.82 7.40
N HIS A 13 0.05 -2.07 7.31
CA HIS A 13 -0.69 -1.92 6.07
C HIS A 13 0.17 -1.37 4.91
N PRO A 14 0.92 -0.24 5.06
CA PRO A 14 1.80 0.25 4.00
C PRO A 14 2.92 -0.73 3.60
N MET A 15 3.42 -1.54 4.54
CA MET A 15 4.41 -2.58 4.23
C MET A 15 3.81 -3.66 3.33
N LEU A 16 2.58 -4.10 3.62
CA LEU A 16 1.88 -5.11 2.84
C LEU A 16 1.52 -4.63 1.44
N VAL A 17 1.19 -3.34 1.26
CA VAL A 17 0.73 -2.77 -0.03
C VAL A 17 1.79 -2.85 -1.14
N ALA A 18 3.08 -2.92 -0.81
CA ALA A 18 4.15 -3.06 -1.81
C ALA A 18 4.01 -4.33 -2.66
N PHE A 19 3.59 -5.44 -2.04
CA PHE A 19 3.44 -6.74 -2.71
C PHE A 19 2.32 -6.75 -3.77
N PRO A 20 1.04 -6.47 -3.45
CA PRO A 20 -0.02 -6.48 -4.44
C PRO A 20 0.23 -5.44 -5.54
N LEU A 21 0.73 -4.25 -5.21
CA LEU A 21 1.00 -3.22 -6.22
C LEU A 21 2.04 -3.69 -7.23
N GLY A 22 3.18 -4.20 -6.75
CA GLY A 22 4.24 -4.70 -7.62
C GLY A 22 3.80 -5.91 -8.45
N LEU A 23 3.19 -6.91 -7.81
CA LEU A 23 2.81 -8.17 -8.47
C LEU A 23 1.69 -7.96 -9.50
N LEU A 24 0.63 -7.23 -9.15
CA LEU A 24 -0.50 -7.02 -10.05
C LEU A 24 -0.10 -6.15 -11.25
N ILE A 25 0.72 -5.11 -11.08
CA ILE A 25 1.24 -4.32 -12.22
C ILE A 25 2.16 -5.17 -13.10
N THR A 26 3.04 -5.97 -12.49
CA THR A 26 3.96 -6.84 -13.24
C THR A 26 3.21 -7.89 -14.05
N SER A 27 2.05 -8.37 -13.57
CA SER A 27 1.20 -9.29 -14.35
C SER A 27 0.76 -8.69 -15.70
N ILE A 28 0.47 -7.39 -15.75
CA ILE A 28 0.08 -6.69 -16.98
C ILE A 28 1.25 -6.65 -17.97
N ILE A 29 2.47 -6.45 -17.48
CA ILE A 29 3.68 -6.47 -18.32
C ILE A 29 3.81 -7.84 -19.00
N PHE A 30 3.63 -8.93 -18.26
CA PHE A 30 3.70 -10.27 -18.82
C PHE A 30 2.54 -10.60 -19.77
N ASP A 31 1.33 -10.09 -19.52
CA ASP A 31 0.23 -10.20 -20.49
C ASP A 31 0.53 -9.44 -21.80
N ILE A 32 1.17 -8.28 -21.74
CA ILE A 32 1.61 -7.54 -22.94
C ILE A 32 2.68 -8.33 -23.70
N ILE A 33 3.66 -8.90 -23.00
CA ILE A 33 4.70 -9.73 -23.63
C ILE A 33 4.07 -10.97 -24.27
N HIS A 34 3.08 -11.58 -23.63
CA HIS A 34 2.31 -12.68 -24.21
C HIS A 34 1.68 -12.28 -25.56
N TRP A 35 1.01 -11.13 -25.64
CA TRP A 35 0.40 -10.67 -26.90
C TRP A 35 1.41 -10.32 -27.99
N ILE A 36 2.58 -9.77 -27.63
CA ILE A 36 3.65 -9.47 -28.59
C ILE A 36 4.29 -10.75 -29.13
N THR A 37 4.50 -11.74 -28.28
CA THR A 37 5.27 -12.95 -28.61
C THR A 37 4.41 -14.13 -29.07
N GLY A 38 3.12 -14.13 -28.75
CA GLY A 38 2.22 -15.27 -28.92
C GLY A 38 2.54 -16.46 -28.01
N ASN A 39 3.49 -16.34 -27.09
CA ASN A 39 3.92 -17.44 -26.22
C ASN A 39 3.08 -17.46 -24.93
N GLY A 40 2.30 -18.54 -24.73
CA GLY A 40 1.43 -18.71 -23.57
C GLY A 40 2.16 -18.74 -22.22
N TYR A 41 3.45 -19.08 -22.20
CA TYR A 41 4.26 -19.09 -20.98
C TYR A 41 4.24 -17.75 -20.23
N TRP A 42 4.24 -16.62 -20.96
CA TRP A 42 4.17 -15.30 -20.34
C TRP A 42 2.81 -15.04 -19.67
N SER A 43 1.71 -15.52 -20.26
CA SER A 43 0.39 -15.40 -19.63
C SER A 43 0.26 -16.29 -18.38
N GLU A 44 0.95 -17.43 -18.36
CA GLU A 44 1.04 -18.28 -17.18
C GLU A 44 1.82 -17.60 -16.04
N ILE A 45 2.94 -16.93 -16.34
CA ILE A 45 3.63 -16.10 -15.34
C ILE A 45 2.69 -15.00 -14.83
N ALA A 46 1.96 -14.32 -15.73
CA ALA A 46 1.00 -13.29 -15.35
C ALA A 46 -0.07 -13.86 -14.39
N PHE A 47 -0.57 -15.07 -14.64
CA PHE A 47 -1.51 -15.75 -13.74
C PHE A 47 -0.93 -15.94 -12.33
N TRP A 48 0.32 -16.42 -12.20
CA TRP A 48 0.95 -16.60 -10.88
C TRP A 48 1.21 -15.25 -10.17
N MET A 49 1.55 -14.20 -10.92
CA MET A 49 1.64 -12.85 -10.37
C MET A 49 0.28 -12.34 -9.87
N ILE A 50 -0.80 -12.59 -10.62
CA ILE A 50 -2.17 -12.26 -10.20
C ILE A 50 -2.54 -13.02 -8.94
N ALA A 51 -2.24 -14.32 -8.85
CA ALA A 51 -2.54 -15.15 -7.69
C ALA A 51 -1.82 -14.62 -6.44
N ALA A 52 -0.50 -14.45 -6.50
CA ALA A 52 0.30 -13.93 -5.39
C ALA A 52 -0.07 -12.48 -5.02
N GLY A 53 -0.32 -11.63 -6.02
CA GLY A 53 -0.76 -10.25 -5.83
C GLY A 53 -2.14 -10.18 -5.18
N THR A 54 -3.05 -11.07 -5.54
CA THR A 54 -4.39 -11.13 -4.95
C THR A 54 -4.34 -11.61 -3.49
N ILE A 55 -3.57 -12.66 -3.19
CA ILE A 55 -3.41 -13.16 -1.82
C ILE A 55 -2.84 -12.07 -0.90
N SER A 56 -1.75 -11.42 -1.33
CA SER A 56 -1.16 -10.32 -0.56
C SER A 56 -2.08 -9.10 -0.49
N GLY A 57 -2.86 -8.83 -1.54
CA GLY A 57 -3.89 -7.79 -1.56
C GLY A 57 -5.02 -8.02 -0.55
N ILE A 58 -5.48 -9.26 -0.41
CA ILE A 58 -6.47 -9.64 0.62
C ILE A 58 -5.91 -9.36 2.01
N MET A 59 -4.66 -9.77 2.27
CA MET A 59 -4.00 -9.50 3.56
C MET A 59 -3.90 -7.99 3.83
N ALA A 60 -3.48 -7.21 2.83
CA ALA A 60 -3.40 -5.75 2.95
C ALA A 60 -4.78 -5.11 3.20
N ALA A 61 -5.84 -5.59 2.53
CA ALA A 61 -7.20 -5.10 2.69
C ALA A 61 -7.77 -5.36 4.09
N ILE A 62 -7.48 -6.53 4.68
CA ILE A 62 -7.86 -6.85 6.06
C ILE A 62 -7.21 -5.85 7.03
N VAL A 63 -5.89 -5.70 6.96
CA VAL A 63 -5.15 -4.78 7.85
C VAL A 63 -5.60 -3.33 7.62
N GLY A 64 -5.76 -2.92 6.36
CA GLY A 64 -6.19 -1.56 5.99
C GLY A 64 -7.60 -1.22 6.48
N THR A 65 -8.51 -2.20 6.51
CA THR A 65 -9.86 -2.02 7.06
C THR A 65 -9.81 -1.81 8.57
N ILE A 66 -8.97 -2.55 9.28
CA ILE A 66 -8.78 -2.39 10.72
C ILE A 66 -8.21 -1.00 11.04
N ASP A 67 -7.24 -0.54 10.24
CA ASP A 67 -6.68 0.81 10.35
C ASP A 67 -7.74 1.88 10.07
N TRP A 68 -8.54 1.73 9.00
CA TRP A 68 -9.63 2.64 8.67
C TRP A 68 -10.67 2.72 9.79
N LEU A 69 -11.05 1.60 10.42
CA LEU A 69 -11.97 1.58 11.55
C LEU A 69 -11.45 2.40 12.74
N GLY A 70 -10.13 2.52 12.91
CA GLY A 70 -9.49 3.35 13.93
C GLY A 70 -9.48 4.85 13.66
N ILE A 71 -9.78 5.29 12.43
CA ILE A 71 -9.85 6.71 12.11
C ILE A 71 -11.11 7.33 12.76
N PRO A 72 -11.02 8.48 13.45
CA PRO A 72 -12.16 9.16 14.03
C PRO A 72 -13.23 9.53 13.00
N SER A 73 -14.49 9.34 13.37
CA SER A 73 -15.64 9.73 12.56
C SER A 73 -15.67 11.24 12.30
N GLY A 74 -16.25 11.65 11.17
CA GLY A 74 -16.38 13.07 10.80
C GLY A 74 -15.14 13.70 10.18
N THR A 75 -13.99 13.02 10.20
CA THR A 75 -12.74 13.54 9.61
C THR A 75 -12.70 13.37 8.08
N ARG A 76 -11.94 14.24 7.39
CA ARG A 76 -11.63 14.08 5.95
C ARG A 76 -10.95 12.74 5.68
N ALA A 77 -10.04 12.32 6.56
CA ALA A 77 -9.34 11.04 6.46
C ALA A 77 -10.29 9.84 6.45
N LYS A 78 -11.36 9.85 7.25
CA LYS A 78 -12.36 8.77 7.24
C LYS A 78 -13.07 8.66 5.88
N ARG A 79 -13.43 9.80 5.28
CA ARG A 79 -14.12 9.89 3.98
C ARG A 79 -13.22 9.47 2.81
N VAL A 80 -11.98 9.98 2.76
CA VAL A 80 -11.01 9.57 1.74
C VAL A 80 -10.63 8.09 1.93
N GLY A 81 -10.50 7.64 3.17
CA GLY A 81 -10.21 6.25 3.50
C GLY A 81 -11.25 5.26 2.99
N ILE A 82 -12.55 5.58 3.08
CA ILE A 82 -13.59 4.69 2.55
C ILE A 82 -13.61 4.68 1.01
N LEU A 83 -13.35 5.82 0.35
CA LEU A 83 -13.21 5.88 -1.12
C LEU A 83 -12.02 5.03 -1.59
N HIS A 84 -10.88 5.17 -0.92
CA HIS A 84 -9.69 4.37 -1.18
C HIS A 84 -9.97 2.86 -0.97
N ALA A 85 -10.56 2.49 0.17
CA ALA A 85 -10.88 1.09 0.47
C ALA A 85 -11.85 0.50 -0.57
N THR A 86 -12.92 1.22 -0.90
CA THR A 86 -13.92 0.77 -1.89
C THR A 86 -13.27 0.54 -3.26
N GLY A 87 -12.45 1.48 -3.73
CA GLY A 87 -11.72 1.33 -4.99
C GLY A 87 -10.81 0.09 -5.00
N ASN A 88 -10.09 -0.15 -3.91
CA ASN A 88 -9.22 -1.32 -3.81
C ASN A 88 -9.98 -2.64 -3.71
N TYR A 89 -11.15 -2.68 -3.06
CA TYR A 89 -12.00 -3.88 -3.08
C TYR A 89 -12.50 -4.20 -4.49
N ILE A 90 -12.85 -3.19 -5.28
CA ILE A 90 -13.23 -3.38 -6.69
C ILE A 90 -12.03 -3.93 -7.48
N ILE A 91 -10.85 -3.32 -7.37
CA ILE A 91 -9.62 -3.79 -8.02
C ILE A 91 -9.33 -5.25 -7.66
N LEU A 92 -9.37 -5.58 -6.38
CA LEU A 92 -9.11 -6.93 -5.89
C LEU A 92 -10.13 -7.92 -6.47
N THR A 93 -11.41 -7.54 -6.54
CA THR A 93 -12.45 -8.36 -7.17
C THR A 93 -12.16 -8.59 -8.66
N LEU A 94 -11.76 -7.55 -9.41
CA LEU A 94 -11.41 -7.67 -10.82
C LEU A 94 -10.26 -8.66 -11.03
N PHE A 95 -9.21 -8.58 -10.20
CA PHE A 95 -8.06 -9.49 -10.30
C PHE A 95 -8.39 -10.92 -9.84
N VAL A 96 -9.22 -11.09 -8.80
CA VAL A 96 -9.74 -12.42 -8.40
C VAL A 96 -10.47 -13.05 -9.58
N VAL A 97 -11.42 -12.34 -10.20
CA VAL A 97 -12.22 -12.88 -11.30
C VAL A 97 -11.33 -13.15 -12.53
N SER A 98 -10.37 -12.27 -12.84
CA SER A 98 -9.37 -12.52 -13.89
C SER A 98 -8.57 -13.80 -13.60
N GLY A 99 -8.08 -13.98 -12.37
CA GLY A 99 -7.37 -15.19 -11.95
C GLY A 99 -8.21 -16.46 -12.06
N LEU A 100 -9.48 -16.40 -11.69
CA LEU A 100 -10.41 -17.54 -11.82
C LEU A 100 -10.65 -17.91 -13.28
N LEU A 101 -10.78 -16.93 -14.18
CA LEU A 101 -10.89 -17.18 -15.63
C LEU A 101 -9.61 -17.78 -16.24
N ARG A 102 -8.46 -17.59 -15.59
CA ARG A 102 -7.16 -18.13 -16.01
C ARG A 102 -6.87 -19.52 -15.44
N LEU A 103 -7.53 -19.92 -14.34
CA LEU A 103 -7.14 -21.06 -13.49
C LEU A 103 -6.85 -22.37 -14.23
N TYR A 104 -7.62 -22.70 -15.27
CA TYR A 104 -7.48 -23.95 -16.03
C TYR A 104 -6.88 -23.77 -17.42
N VAL A 105 -6.69 -22.52 -17.86
CA VAL A 105 -6.14 -22.16 -19.18
C VAL A 105 -5.16 -20.98 -19.05
N PRO A 106 -4.17 -21.03 -18.12
CA PRO A 106 -3.40 -19.85 -17.75
C PRO A 106 -2.52 -19.33 -18.90
N GLY A 107 -2.16 -20.19 -19.85
CA GLY A 107 -1.38 -19.80 -21.03
C GLY A 107 -2.21 -19.24 -22.21
N ASN A 108 -3.53 -19.39 -22.19
CA ASN A 108 -4.42 -18.83 -23.22
C ASN A 108 -5.82 -18.53 -22.64
N PRO A 109 -5.92 -17.59 -21.68
CA PRO A 109 -7.19 -17.27 -21.04
C PRO A 109 -8.14 -16.51 -21.96
N PRO A 110 -9.46 -16.49 -21.65
CA PRO A 110 -10.42 -15.74 -22.43
C PRO A 110 -10.13 -14.23 -22.37
N ILE A 111 -10.52 -13.49 -23.42
CA ILE A 111 -10.31 -12.04 -23.53
C ILE A 111 -10.82 -11.26 -22.30
N ALA A 112 -11.91 -11.73 -21.69
CA ALA A 112 -12.47 -11.16 -20.48
C ALA A 112 -11.47 -11.12 -19.30
N ALA A 113 -10.58 -12.11 -19.17
CA ALA A 113 -9.58 -12.12 -18.11
C ALA A 113 -8.61 -10.93 -18.23
N TYR A 114 -8.18 -10.62 -19.45
CA TYR A 114 -7.31 -9.47 -19.73
C TYR A 114 -8.03 -8.14 -19.51
N VAL A 115 -9.28 -8.02 -19.98
CA VAL A 115 -10.07 -6.79 -19.77
C VAL A 115 -10.20 -6.48 -18.28
N LEU A 116 -10.52 -7.48 -17.46
CA LEU A 116 -10.65 -7.32 -16.01
C LEU A 116 -9.32 -6.91 -15.35
N SER A 117 -8.20 -7.58 -15.67
CA SER A 117 -6.90 -7.25 -15.08
C SER A 117 -6.41 -5.87 -15.51
N PHE A 118 -6.60 -5.48 -16.77
CA PHE A 118 -6.20 -4.16 -17.27
C PHE A 118 -7.04 -3.03 -16.68
N LEU A 119 -8.36 -3.24 -16.53
CA LEU A 119 -9.22 -2.28 -15.81
C LEU A 119 -8.80 -2.14 -14.35
N GLY A 120 -8.53 -3.25 -13.66
CA GLY A 120 -8.02 -3.24 -12.30
C GLY A 120 -6.70 -2.47 -12.19
N ALA A 121 -5.76 -2.71 -13.12
CA ALA A 121 -4.48 -2.02 -13.15
C ALA A 121 -4.61 -0.52 -13.42
N ALA A 122 -5.50 -0.10 -14.33
CA ALA A 122 -5.76 1.31 -14.58
C ALA A 122 -6.28 2.02 -13.32
N MET A 123 -7.15 1.36 -12.55
CA MET A 123 -7.71 1.90 -11.31
C MET A 123 -6.67 2.02 -10.18
N LEU A 124 -5.62 1.19 -10.16
CA LEU A 124 -4.55 1.25 -9.14
C LEU A 124 -3.90 2.64 -9.05
N GLY A 125 -3.78 3.37 -10.17
CA GLY A 125 -3.24 4.73 -10.17
C GLY A 125 -4.10 5.70 -9.34
N ALA A 126 -5.42 5.64 -9.52
CA ALA A 126 -6.35 6.51 -8.80
C ALA A 126 -6.42 6.16 -7.30
N THR A 127 -6.50 4.87 -6.95
CA THR A 127 -6.54 4.45 -5.55
C THR A 127 -5.19 4.65 -4.86
N GLY A 128 -4.08 4.47 -5.58
CA GLY A 128 -2.72 4.76 -5.12
C GLY A 128 -2.55 6.24 -4.76
N TRP A 129 -3.08 7.15 -5.58
CA TRP A 129 -3.09 8.58 -5.26
C TRP A 129 -3.87 8.88 -3.96
N LEU A 130 -5.06 8.29 -3.78
CA LEU A 130 -5.83 8.44 -2.54
C LEU A 130 -5.07 7.90 -1.32
N GLY A 131 -4.33 6.79 -1.49
CA GLY A 131 -3.46 6.23 -0.45
C GLY A 131 -2.32 7.19 -0.08
N GLY A 132 -1.70 7.82 -1.08
CA GLY A 132 -0.70 8.87 -0.88
C GLY A 132 -1.27 10.10 -0.17
N GLU A 133 -2.49 10.53 -0.49
CA GLU A 133 -3.15 11.62 0.23
C GLU A 133 -3.37 11.28 1.71
N LEU A 134 -3.79 10.05 2.02
CA LEU A 134 -3.98 9.57 3.39
C LEU A 134 -2.69 9.62 4.21
N THR A 135 -1.59 9.13 3.65
CA THR A 135 -0.32 9.02 4.39
C THR A 135 0.47 10.31 4.36
N LEU A 136 0.67 10.91 3.19
CA LEU A 136 1.57 12.06 2.98
C LEU A 136 0.92 13.40 3.33
N ARG A 137 -0.40 13.53 3.22
CA ARG A 137 -1.11 14.80 3.54
C ARG A 137 -1.88 14.75 4.83
N MET A 138 -2.48 13.61 5.15
CA MET A 138 -3.32 13.46 6.35
C MET A 138 -2.62 12.73 7.50
N GLY A 139 -1.36 12.31 7.33
CA GLY A 139 -0.54 11.71 8.40
C GLY A 139 -1.06 10.35 8.89
N ILE A 140 -1.87 9.64 8.10
CA ILE A 140 -2.31 8.29 8.46
C ILE A 140 -1.09 7.35 8.43
N GLY A 141 -0.89 6.62 9.54
CA GLY A 141 0.27 5.76 9.73
C GLY A 141 1.57 6.49 10.13
N VAL A 142 1.54 7.81 10.37
CA VAL A 142 2.68 8.60 10.84
C VAL A 142 2.52 8.93 12.32
N ASP A 143 3.60 8.82 13.10
CA ASP A 143 3.61 9.13 14.53
C ASP A 143 3.43 10.63 14.75
N GLU A 144 2.72 10.99 15.83
CA GLU A 144 2.46 12.38 16.16
C GLU A 144 3.78 13.10 16.48
N GLY A 145 4.01 14.26 15.85
CA GLY A 145 5.25 15.03 15.98
C GLY A 145 6.49 14.39 15.33
N ALA A 146 6.32 13.35 14.51
CA ALA A 146 7.42 12.81 13.71
C ALA A 146 8.03 13.89 12.81
N ASN A 147 9.36 13.97 12.82
CA ASN A 147 10.16 14.94 12.10
C ASN A 147 11.45 14.30 11.58
N LEU A 148 12.30 15.07 10.88
CA LEU A 148 13.53 14.55 10.26
C LEU A 148 14.54 13.99 11.27
N ASN A 149 14.44 14.36 12.54
CA ASN A 149 15.31 13.91 13.63
C ASN A 149 14.58 12.98 14.62
N ALA A 150 13.40 12.44 14.25
CA ALA A 150 12.66 11.53 15.12
C ALA A 150 13.53 10.29 15.47
N PRO A 151 13.57 9.87 16.74
CA PRO A 151 14.36 8.72 17.16
C PRO A 151 13.84 7.43 16.53
N SER A 152 14.73 6.44 16.38
CA SER A 152 14.36 5.12 15.85
C SER A 152 13.26 4.47 16.70
N THR A 153 12.31 3.79 16.05
CA THR A 153 11.26 2.99 16.72
C THR A 153 11.85 1.91 17.64
N LEU A 154 13.08 1.46 17.38
CA LEU A 154 13.81 0.49 18.22
C LEU A 154 14.26 1.08 19.56
N SER A 155 14.46 2.40 19.64
CA SER A 155 14.85 3.09 20.88
C SER A 155 13.72 3.18 21.90
N ARG A 156 12.48 2.91 21.50
CA ARG A 156 11.24 3.08 22.29
C ARG A 156 10.98 4.53 22.74
N LEU A 157 11.74 5.50 22.25
CA LEU A 157 11.50 6.92 22.48
C LEU A 157 10.33 7.41 21.59
N PRO A 158 9.55 8.40 22.04
CA PRO A 158 8.46 8.93 21.23
C PRO A 158 8.99 9.75 20.04
N ALA A 159 8.24 9.77 18.93
CA ALA A 159 8.68 10.41 17.70
C ALA A 159 8.85 11.93 17.79
N ASN A 160 8.16 12.56 18.74
CA ASN A 160 8.21 14.00 19.01
C ASN A 160 9.31 14.40 20.00
N LEU A 161 10.19 13.47 20.40
CA LEU A 161 11.28 13.80 21.30
C LEU A 161 12.25 14.77 20.62
N GLU A 162 12.31 16.01 21.09
CA GLU A 162 13.34 16.95 20.70
C GLU A 162 14.66 16.54 21.36
N VAL A 163 15.56 15.96 20.58
CA VAL A 163 16.95 15.80 21.01
C VAL A 163 17.58 17.19 20.89
N SER A 164 17.62 17.93 22.00
CA SER A 164 18.39 19.18 22.05
C SER A 164 19.85 18.82 21.79
N HIS A 165 20.36 19.12 20.60
CA HIS A 165 21.81 19.26 20.45
C HIS A 165 22.18 20.46 21.30
N GLY A 166 22.72 20.19 22.49
CA GLY A 166 23.28 21.23 23.34
C GLY A 166 24.26 22.04 22.51
N SER A 167 23.87 23.25 22.14
CA SER A 167 24.79 24.22 21.59
C SER A 167 25.73 24.60 22.74
N SER A 168 26.86 23.90 22.85
CA SER A 168 27.97 24.34 23.71
C SER A 168 28.75 25.47 23.04
N ALA A 169 28.06 26.39 22.36
CA ALA A 169 28.67 27.61 21.84
C ALA A 169 28.43 28.74 22.85
N GLY A 170 29.38 28.86 23.77
CA GLY A 170 29.79 30.12 24.38
C GLY A 170 28.75 30.83 25.25
N LYS A 171 28.70 30.48 26.53
CA LYS A 171 28.53 31.49 27.59
C LYS A 171 29.45 31.11 28.74
N GLU A 172 30.57 31.82 28.85
CA GLU A 172 31.33 31.86 30.10
C GLU A 172 30.43 32.42 31.22
N PRO A 173 30.56 31.92 32.45
CA PRO A 173 29.85 32.49 33.58
C PRO A 173 30.48 33.83 33.93
N VAL A 174 29.75 34.92 33.68
CA VAL A 174 30.06 36.22 34.29
C VAL A 174 29.62 36.14 35.76
N VAL A 175 30.61 36.12 36.65
CA VAL A 175 30.41 36.30 38.09
C VAL A 175 30.31 37.80 38.34
N GLY A 176 29.17 38.24 38.86
CA GLY A 176 28.90 39.58 39.37
C GLY A 176 28.00 39.50 40.58
#